data_AF-A0A847BTQ0-F1
#
_entry.id   AF-A0A847BTQ0-F1
#
_cell.length_a   1.000
_cell.length_b   1.000
_cell.length_c   1.000
_cell.angle_alpha   90.00
_cell.angle_beta   90.00
_cell.angle_gamma   90.00
#
_symmetry.space_group_name_H-M   'P 1'
#
loop_
_entity.id
_entity.type
_entity.pdbx_description
1 polymer ?
#
loop_
_entity_poly.entity_id
_entity_poly.type
_entity_poly.pdbx_seq_one_letter_code
_entity_poly.pdbx_strand_id
1 'polypeptide(L)'
;MSLTMLFSGCVSQPQAQNTSELREERVIVQKVDKEDIRQVMREEKLLFINNAPERTFSVMGEGISPLNTISPAQAMALAKRAALADAYRQMGAKLYGVRISAKDTVQDAALKDSRIVAQVDGIIKDATVTDMSFQDGLYRVNMELKMSEERWKEIFSY
;
A
#
# COMPACT_ATOMS: atom_id res chain seq x y z
N MET A 1 -70.24 -43.74 24.43
CA MET A 1 -69.35 -43.40 25.58
C MET A 1 -69.13 -41.90 25.56
N SER A 2 -69.41 -41.26 26.69
CA SER A 2 -69.00 -39.89 27.08
C SER A 2 -69.46 -38.70 26.25
N LEU A 3 -69.64 -37.48 26.76
CA LEU A 3 -69.83 -36.89 28.11
C LEU A 3 -69.89 -35.36 27.85
N THR A 4 -70.96 -34.70 28.30
CA THR A 4 -71.15 -33.26 28.70
C THR A 4 -70.29 -32.12 28.08
N MET A 5 -70.91 -31.06 27.50
CA MET A 5 -71.28 -29.73 28.08
C MET A 5 -70.09 -28.86 28.56
N LEU A 6 -70.01 -27.52 28.51
CA LEU A 6 -70.74 -26.34 27.98
C LEU A 6 -69.86 -25.09 28.34
N PHE A 7 -70.22 -23.91 27.81
CA PHE A 7 -69.89 -22.53 28.24
C PHE A 7 -68.59 -21.89 27.69
N SER A 8 -68.47 -20.59 27.37
CA SER A 8 -69.37 -19.45 27.10
C SER A 8 -68.46 -18.21 26.94
N GLY A 9 -68.90 -17.18 26.20
CA GLY A 9 -68.57 -15.79 26.55
C GLY A 9 -67.54 -15.05 25.68
N CYS A 10 -68.03 -14.03 24.97
CA CYS A 10 -67.27 -12.96 24.29
C CYS A 10 -66.81 -11.87 25.28
N VAL A 11 -65.68 -11.20 25.04
CA VAL A 11 -65.43 -9.81 25.50
C VAL A 11 -64.63 -9.02 24.45
N SER A 12 -65.19 -7.87 24.09
CA SER A 12 -64.67 -6.81 23.22
C SER A 12 -63.69 -5.88 23.94
N GLN A 13 -62.55 -5.56 23.31
CA GLN A 13 -61.68 -4.44 23.68
C GLN A 13 -62.17 -3.14 23.02
N PRO A 14 -62.25 -2.01 23.75
CA PRO A 14 -62.23 -0.68 23.16
C PRO A 14 -60.83 -0.04 23.23
N GLN A 15 -60.61 0.87 22.29
CA GLN A 15 -59.37 1.52 21.94
C GLN A 15 -58.92 2.61 22.94
N ALA A 16 -57.59 2.73 23.02
CA ALA A 16 -56.75 3.94 23.04
C ALA A 16 -57.26 5.22 23.73
N GLN A 17 -56.46 5.70 24.70
CA GLN A 17 -56.14 7.14 24.80
C GLN A 17 -54.64 7.31 25.10
N ASN A 18 -53.95 7.92 24.14
CA ASN A 18 -52.57 8.40 24.23
C ASN A 18 -52.52 9.62 25.15
N THR A 19 -51.74 9.56 26.22
CA THR A 19 -51.20 10.75 26.89
C THR A 19 -49.78 11.01 26.39
N SER A 20 -49.57 12.21 25.87
CA SER A 20 -48.28 12.74 25.44
C SER A 20 -47.34 12.92 26.62
N GLU A 21 -46.20 12.21 26.63
CA GLU A 21 -45.04 12.55 27.45
C GLU A 21 -43.85 12.83 26.53
N LEU A 22 -43.37 14.07 26.58
CA LEU A 22 -42.08 14.49 26.03
C LEU A 22 -41.00 13.63 26.69
N ARG A 23 -40.50 12.62 25.98
CA ARG A 23 -39.33 11.85 26.42
C ARG A 23 -38.12 12.77 26.37
N GLU A 24 -37.73 13.32 27.52
CA GLU A 24 -36.37 13.80 27.71
C GLU A 24 -35.43 12.61 27.45
N GLU A 25 -34.70 12.64 26.33
CA GLU A 25 -33.52 11.79 26.18
C GLU A 25 -32.57 12.17 27.32
N ARG A 26 -32.56 11.35 28.36
CA ARG A 26 -31.54 11.43 29.41
C ARG A 26 -30.20 11.24 28.73
N VAL A 27 -29.52 12.35 28.43
CA VAL A 27 -28.11 12.35 28.02
C VAL A 27 -27.34 11.83 29.21
N ILE A 28 -27.02 10.54 29.19
CA ILE A 28 -26.17 9.92 30.21
C ILE A 28 -24.75 10.42 29.92
N VAL A 29 -24.36 11.48 30.62
CA VAL A 29 -22.99 12.00 30.54
C VAL A 29 -22.09 11.04 31.32
N GLN A 30 -21.47 10.10 30.61
CA GLN A 30 -20.44 9.26 31.18
C GLN A 30 -19.21 10.13 31.46
N LYS A 31 -18.92 10.36 32.75
CA LYS A 31 -17.71 11.06 33.18
C LYS A 31 -16.53 10.15 32.86
N VAL A 32 -15.85 10.46 31.77
CA VAL A 32 -14.58 9.84 31.39
C VAL A 32 -13.44 10.74 31.82
N ASP A 33 -12.45 10.16 32.48
CA ASP A 33 -11.26 10.88 32.88
C ASP A 33 -10.40 11.21 31.66
N LYS A 34 -9.69 12.34 31.73
CA LYS A 34 -8.84 12.80 30.61
C LYS A 34 -7.68 11.84 30.30
N GLU A 35 -7.35 10.95 31.23
CA GLU A 35 -6.31 9.93 31.05
C GLU A 35 -6.84 8.74 30.27
N ASP A 36 -8.05 8.27 30.58
CA ASP A 36 -8.74 7.21 29.84
C ASP A 36 -8.95 7.59 28.38
N ILE A 37 -9.37 8.83 28.12
CA ILE A 37 -9.52 9.35 26.74
C ILE A 37 -8.18 9.31 26.00
N ARG A 38 -7.08 9.67 26.65
CA ARG A 38 -5.74 9.62 26.02
C ARG A 38 -5.28 8.20 25.77
N GLN A 39 -5.65 7.26 26.63
CA GLN A 39 -5.31 5.85 26.48
C GLN A 39 -6.08 5.22 25.32
N VAL A 40 -7.39 5.43 25.24
CA VAL A 40 -8.22 4.97 24.11
C VAL A 40 -7.71 5.55 22.79
N MET A 41 -7.45 6.86 22.73
CA MET A 41 -6.89 7.48 21.52
C MET A 41 -5.51 6.92 21.13
N ARG A 42 -4.69 6.53 22.12
CA ARG A 42 -3.38 5.90 21.86
C ARG A 42 -3.53 4.47 21.38
N GLU A 43 -4.41 3.69 22.00
CA GLU A 43 -4.70 2.30 21.64
C GLU A 43 -5.33 2.22 20.25
N GLU A 44 -6.33 3.06 19.95
CA GLU A 44 -6.90 3.20 18.62
C GLU A 44 -5.82 3.57 17.59
N LYS A 45 -5.00 4.58 17.88
CA LYS A 45 -3.88 4.96 17.00
C LYS A 45 -2.87 3.84 16.77
N LEU A 46 -2.61 2.99 17.79
CA LEU A 46 -1.75 1.81 17.66
C LEU A 46 -2.40 0.72 16.80
N LEU A 47 -3.72 0.53 16.89
CA LEU A 47 -4.45 -0.42 16.03
C LEU A 47 -4.38 0.00 14.55
N PHE A 48 -4.44 1.30 14.26
CA PHE A 48 -4.27 1.80 12.89
C PHE A 48 -2.85 1.59 12.35
N ILE A 49 -1.80 1.78 13.17
CA ILE A 49 -0.41 1.52 12.75
C ILE A 49 -0.20 0.04 12.41
N ASN A 50 -0.81 -0.88 13.16
CA ASN A 50 -0.64 -2.32 12.96
C ASN A 50 -1.44 -2.88 11.77
N ASN A 51 -2.50 -2.20 11.31
CA ASN A 51 -3.34 -2.61 10.18
C ASN A 51 -3.31 -1.62 9.00
N ALA A 52 -2.37 -0.67 8.99
CA ALA A 52 -2.25 0.25 7.88
C ALA A 52 -1.95 -0.54 6.60
N PRO A 53 -2.68 -0.31 5.50
CA PRO A 53 -2.40 -0.97 4.23
C PRO A 53 -0.96 -0.66 3.80
N GLU A 54 -0.12 -1.69 3.76
CA GLU A 54 1.25 -1.61 3.27
C GLU A 54 1.26 -1.86 1.76
N ARG A 55 1.98 -1.01 1.03
CA ARG A 55 2.22 -1.17 -0.40
C ARG A 55 3.61 -1.75 -0.62
N THR A 56 3.66 -2.82 -1.40
CA THR A 56 4.90 -3.48 -1.78
C THR A 56 5.21 -3.23 -3.25
N PHE A 57 6.43 -2.77 -3.51
CA PHE A 57 6.97 -2.56 -4.85
C PHE A 57 8.13 -3.51 -5.08
N SER A 58 7.94 -4.48 -5.99
CA SER A 58 9.01 -5.35 -6.46
C SER A 58 9.56 -4.91 -7.82
N VAL A 59 10.85 -5.12 -8.03
CA VAL A 59 11.56 -4.94 -9.32
C VAL A 59 12.66 -5.99 -9.49
N MET A 60 13.08 -6.21 -10.73
CA MET A 60 14.15 -7.13 -11.09
C MET A 60 15.20 -6.40 -11.92
N GLY A 61 16.39 -6.18 -11.37
CA GLY A 61 17.51 -5.60 -12.10
C GLY A 61 18.42 -6.65 -12.71
N GLU A 62 18.97 -6.34 -13.88
CA GLU A 62 19.87 -7.21 -14.62
C GLU A 62 21.21 -6.54 -14.90
N GLY A 63 22.30 -7.31 -14.81
CA GLY A 63 23.65 -6.81 -15.00
C GLY A 63 24.53 -7.85 -15.67
N ILE A 64 25.17 -7.46 -16.77
CA ILE A 64 26.05 -8.35 -17.54
C ILE A 64 27.50 -8.04 -17.18
N SER A 65 28.30 -9.08 -16.97
CA SER A 65 29.74 -8.93 -16.79
C SER A 65 30.39 -8.46 -18.10
N PRO A 66 31.32 -7.49 -18.06
CA PRO A 66 32.11 -7.16 -19.23
C PRO A 66 33.03 -8.32 -19.61
N LEU A 67 33.42 -8.36 -20.89
CA LEU A 67 34.26 -9.42 -21.45
C LEU A 67 35.73 -9.34 -21.01
N ASN A 68 36.18 -8.16 -20.55
CA ASN A 68 37.59 -7.87 -20.23
C ASN A 68 37.91 -7.97 -18.73
N THR A 69 37.38 -8.98 -18.05
CA THR A 69 37.63 -9.19 -16.61
C THR A 69 38.88 -10.00 -16.37
N ILE A 70 39.68 -9.60 -15.36
CA ILE A 70 40.92 -10.27 -14.96
C ILE A 70 40.62 -11.57 -14.20
N SER A 71 39.53 -11.61 -13.43
CA SER A 71 39.14 -12.80 -12.66
C SER A 71 37.62 -13.05 -12.68
N PRO A 72 37.17 -14.30 -12.48
CA PRO A 72 35.75 -14.63 -12.36
C PRO A 72 35.07 -13.89 -11.20
N ALA A 73 35.79 -13.66 -10.10
CA ALA A 73 35.30 -12.87 -8.97
C ALA A 73 35.08 -11.41 -9.36
N GLN A 74 35.98 -10.83 -10.18
CA GLN A 74 35.81 -9.49 -10.71
C GLN A 74 34.60 -9.41 -11.65
N ALA A 75 34.43 -10.39 -12.54
CA ALA A 75 33.27 -10.51 -13.42
C ALA A 75 31.96 -10.49 -12.64
N MET A 76 31.85 -11.34 -11.61
CA MET A 76 30.68 -11.41 -10.74
C MET A 76 30.44 -10.09 -10.00
N ALA A 77 31.48 -9.45 -9.47
CA ALA A 77 31.35 -8.19 -8.75
C ALA A 77 30.87 -7.03 -9.65
N LEU A 78 31.37 -6.95 -10.89
CA LEU A 78 30.94 -5.95 -11.86
C LEU A 78 29.49 -6.19 -12.32
N ALA A 79 29.15 -7.43 -12.64
CA ALA A 79 27.79 -7.81 -13.02
C ALA A 79 26.79 -7.52 -11.88
N LYS A 80 27.13 -7.86 -10.64
CA LYS A 80 26.32 -7.53 -9.45
C LYS A 80 26.09 -6.03 -9.30
N ARG A 81 27.14 -5.21 -9.50
CA ARG A 81 27.01 -3.75 -9.40
C ARG A 81 26.10 -3.20 -10.49
N ALA A 82 26.22 -3.69 -11.73
CA ALA A 82 25.35 -3.31 -12.83
C ALA A 82 23.89 -3.68 -12.54
N ALA A 83 23.64 -4.92 -12.08
CA ALA A 83 22.31 -5.40 -11.76
C ALA A 83 21.64 -4.61 -10.62
N LEU A 84 22.41 -4.27 -9.58
CA LEU A 84 21.90 -3.46 -8.48
C LEU A 84 21.55 -2.04 -8.93
N ALA A 85 22.40 -1.41 -9.73
CA ALA A 85 22.13 -0.09 -10.29
C ALA A 85 20.88 -0.09 -11.18
N ASP A 86 20.72 -1.15 -11.98
CA ASP A 86 19.54 -1.34 -12.82
C ASP A 86 18.26 -1.55 -11.98
N ALA A 87 18.33 -2.36 -10.93
CA ALA A 87 17.20 -2.56 -10.01
C ALA A 87 16.77 -1.23 -9.35
N TYR A 88 17.71 -0.44 -8.84
CA TYR A 88 17.40 0.88 -8.28
C TYR A 88 16.80 1.84 -9.32
N ARG A 89 17.32 1.83 -10.56
CA ARG A 89 16.76 2.61 -11.67
C ARG A 89 15.30 2.21 -11.95
N GLN A 90 15.02 0.92 -12.04
CA GLN A 90 13.67 0.41 -12.26
C GLN A 90 12.73 0.74 -11.09
N MET A 91 13.22 0.63 -9.85
CA MET A 91 12.45 0.99 -8.66
C MET A 91 12.12 2.47 -8.65
N GLY A 92 13.09 3.33 -8.94
CA GLY A 92 12.89 4.77 -9.00
C GLY A 92 11.89 5.15 -10.10
N ALA A 93 12.01 4.53 -11.27
CA ALA A 93 11.03 4.71 -12.35
C ALA A 93 9.62 4.28 -11.95
N LYS A 94 9.48 3.19 -11.17
CA LYS A 94 8.19 2.69 -10.67
C LYS A 94 7.58 3.62 -9.60
N LEU A 95 8.41 4.27 -8.79
CA LEU A 95 7.99 5.14 -7.70
C LEU A 95 7.73 6.58 -8.15
N TYR A 96 8.71 7.20 -8.81
CA TYR A 96 8.71 8.63 -9.16
C TYR A 96 8.30 8.90 -10.62
N GLY A 97 8.17 7.84 -11.43
CA GLY A 97 8.01 7.99 -12.87
C GLY A 97 9.33 8.34 -13.57
N VAL A 98 9.25 8.61 -14.87
CA VAL A 98 10.38 8.94 -15.72
C VAL A 98 10.05 10.22 -16.48
N ARG A 99 10.93 11.22 -16.39
CA ARG A 99 10.77 12.44 -17.17
C ARG A 99 11.38 12.24 -18.56
N ILE A 100 10.56 12.35 -19.60
CA ILE A 100 10.99 12.27 -21.00
C ILE A 100 11.07 13.69 -21.56
N SER A 101 12.24 14.10 -22.06
CA SER A 101 12.40 15.42 -22.69
C SER A 101 12.18 15.31 -24.20
N ALA A 102 11.06 15.84 -24.69
CA ALA A 102 10.67 15.82 -26.11
C ALA A 102 11.34 16.95 -26.92
N LYS A 103 12.66 17.14 -26.80
CA LYS A 103 13.38 18.00 -27.77
C LYS A 103 13.32 17.40 -29.19
N ASP A 104 13.06 16.10 -29.27
CA ASP A 104 12.73 15.37 -30.49
C ASP A 104 11.24 15.00 -30.45
N THR A 105 10.50 15.31 -31.52
CA THR A 105 9.12 14.81 -31.66
C THR A 105 9.13 13.31 -31.99
N VAL A 106 8.04 12.58 -31.71
CA VAL A 106 7.93 11.14 -32.06
C VAL A 106 8.21 10.89 -33.55
N GLN A 107 7.86 11.86 -34.40
CA GLN A 107 8.12 11.83 -35.82
C GLN A 107 9.61 11.96 -36.16
N ASP A 108 10.37 12.79 -35.43
CA ASP A 108 11.82 12.94 -35.61
C ASP A 108 12.58 11.71 -35.10
N ALA A 109 12.15 11.08 -34.00
CA ALA A 109 12.77 9.87 -33.46
C ALA A 109 12.64 8.64 -34.39
N ALA A 110 11.61 8.60 -35.23
CA ALA A 110 11.43 7.53 -36.20
C ALA A 110 12.24 7.73 -37.49
N LEU A 111 12.62 8.98 -37.81
CA LEU A 111 13.26 9.35 -39.08
C LEU A 111 14.74 9.73 -38.94
N LYS A 112 15.17 10.23 -37.78
CA LYS A 112 16.55 10.56 -37.43
C LYS A 112 17.01 9.63 -36.30
N ASP A 113 18.32 9.38 -36.21
CA ASP A 113 18.98 8.71 -35.08
C ASP A 113 18.85 9.58 -33.81
N SER A 114 17.62 9.73 -33.31
CA SER A 114 17.24 10.55 -32.18
C SER A 114 17.15 9.67 -30.96
N ARG A 115 17.91 10.04 -29.92
CA ARG A 115 18.05 9.26 -28.70
C ARG A 115 17.09 9.78 -27.65
N ILE A 116 16.02 9.02 -27.38
CA ILE A 116 15.10 9.30 -26.27
C ILE A 116 15.81 8.92 -24.97
N VAL A 117 16.15 9.91 -24.14
CA VAL A 117 16.77 9.70 -22.83
C VAL A 117 15.74 9.85 -21.72
N ALA A 118 15.55 8.76 -20.99
CA ALA A 118 14.76 8.67 -19.77
C ALA A 118 15.65 8.95 -18.55
N GLN A 119 15.27 9.89 -17.70
CA GLN A 119 15.99 10.21 -16.45
C GLN A 119 15.08 9.95 -15.24
N VAL A 120 15.69 9.41 -14.18
CA VAL A 120 15.06 9.14 -12.88
C VAL A 120 15.86 9.90 -11.83
N ASP A 121 15.24 10.88 -11.18
CA ASP A 121 15.84 11.67 -10.10
C ASP A 121 15.13 11.30 -8.79
N GLY A 122 15.89 10.84 -7.79
CA GLY A 122 15.33 10.50 -6.49
C GLY A 122 16.26 9.68 -5.61
N ILE A 123 16.00 9.70 -4.29
CA ILE A 123 16.66 8.83 -3.31
C ILE A 123 15.68 7.75 -2.89
N ILE A 124 16.06 6.49 -3.08
CA ILE A 124 15.28 5.33 -2.63
C ILE A 124 15.91 4.82 -1.35
N LYS A 125 15.16 4.90 -0.25
CA LYS A 125 15.55 4.37 1.05
C LYS A 125 14.78 3.08 1.32
N ASP A 126 15.36 2.19 2.12
CA ASP A 126 14.71 0.98 2.63
C ASP A 126 14.32 -0.08 1.58
N ALA A 127 14.90 -0.02 0.38
CA ALA A 127 14.79 -1.10 -0.59
C ALA A 127 15.67 -2.28 -0.16
N THR A 128 15.05 -3.45 -0.02
CA THR A 128 15.71 -4.69 0.40
C THR A 128 15.91 -5.61 -0.79
N VAL A 129 17.07 -6.26 -0.88
CA VAL A 129 17.32 -7.29 -1.89
C VAL A 129 16.76 -8.62 -1.39
N THR A 130 15.76 -9.15 -2.10
CA THR A 130 15.07 -10.39 -1.73
C THR A 130 15.79 -11.63 -2.29
N ASP A 131 16.32 -11.53 -3.51
CA ASP A 131 16.97 -12.64 -4.19
C ASP A 131 18.09 -12.17 -5.13
N MET A 132 19.10 -13.02 -5.31
CA MET A 132 20.25 -12.77 -6.19
C MET A 132 20.66 -14.07 -6.90
N SER A 133 20.82 -14.00 -8.22
CA SER A 133 21.31 -15.14 -9.01
C SER A 133 22.37 -14.70 -10.01
N PHE A 134 23.33 -15.59 -10.30
CA PHE A 134 24.36 -15.38 -11.31
C PHE A 134 24.47 -16.62 -12.19
N GLN A 135 24.21 -16.45 -13.48
CA GLN A 135 24.21 -17.51 -14.49
C GLN A 135 24.83 -16.97 -15.78
N ASP A 136 25.84 -17.66 -16.32
CA ASP A 136 26.45 -17.37 -17.62
C ASP A 136 26.88 -15.90 -17.85
N GLY A 137 27.40 -15.25 -16.80
CA GLY A 137 27.84 -13.85 -16.87
C GLY A 137 26.72 -12.82 -16.70
N LEU A 138 25.47 -13.25 -16.57
CA LEU A 138 24.31 -12.44 -16.22
C LEU A 138 24.01 -12.56 -14.73
N TYR A 139 23.96 -11.41 -14.05
CA TYR A 139 23.55 -11.28 -12.66
C TYR A 139 22.14 -10.71 -12.61
N ARG A 140 21.25 -11.34 -11.86
CA ARG A 140 19.89 -10.84 -11.59
C ARG A 140 19.73 -10.53 -10.12
N VAL A 141 19.08 -9.40 -9.83
CA VAL A 141 18.79 -8.93 -8.47
C VAL A 141 17.30 -8.62 -8.37
N ASN A 142 16.61 -9.30 -7.47
CA ASN A 142 15.24 -8.98 -7.12
C ASN A 142 15.24 -8.05 -5.90
N MET A 143 14.60 -6.89 -6.03
CA MET A 143 14.46 -5.93 -4.94
C MET A 143 13.01 -5.69 -4.61
N GLU A 144 12.76 -5.46 -3.33
CA GLU A 144 11.45 -5.15 -2.79
C GLU A 144 11.53 -3.92 -1.88
N LEU A 145 10.56 -3.02 -2.04
CA LEU A 145 10.36 -1.88 -1.15
C LEU A 145 8.95 -1.97 -0.58
N LYS A 146 8.85 -1.92 0.75
CA LYS A 146 7.58 -1.85 1.44
C LYS A 146 7.38 -0.47 2.04
N MET A 147 6.18 0.10 1.90
CA MET A 147 5.87 1.42 2.41
C MET A 147 4.41 1.51 2.86
N SER A 148 4.14 2.20 3.96
CA SER A 148 2.76 2.46 4.41
C SER A 148 2.02 3.39 3.45
N GLU A 149 0.70 3.21 3.33
CA GLU A 149 -0.15 4.06 2.49
C GLU A 149 -0.10 5.54 2.92
N GLU A 150 -0.01 5.81 4.22
CA GLU A 150 0.11 7.18 4.77
C GLU A 150 1.34 7.89 4.20
N ARG A 151 2.50 7.21 4.22
CA ARG A 151 3.76 7.74 3.69
C ARG A 151 3.74 7.85 2.17
N TRP A 152 3.06 6.93 1.48
CA TRP A 152 2.83 7.05 0.04
C TRP A 152 2.05 8.33 -0.30
N LYS A 153 0.95 8.60 0.42
CA LYS A 153 0.16 9.83 0.22
C LYS A 153 1.02 11.06 0.51
N GLU A 154 1.71 11.10 1.65
CA GLU A 154 2.59 12.23 2.00
C GLU A 154 3.60 12.59 0.89
N ILE A 155 4.24 11.59 0.26
CA ILE A 155 5.31 11.82 -0.73
C ILE A 155 4.75 12.07 -2.14
N PHE A 156 3.63 11.43 -2.51
CA PHE A 156 3.18 11.34 -3.91
C PHE A 156 1.79 11.94 -4.18
N SER A 157 0.99 12.32 -3.16
CA SER A 157 -0.24 13.07 -3.39
C SER A 157 0.04 14.57 -3.37
N TYR A 158 -0.05 15.20 -4.55
CA TYR A 158 -0.19 16.65 -4.71
C TYR A 158 -1.66 17.03 -4.84
#